data_AF-A0A6P0RR91-F1
#
_entry.id   AF-A0A6P0RR91-F1
#
_cell.length_a   1.000
_cell.length_b   1.000
_cell.length_c   1.000
_cell.angle_alpha   90.00
_cell.angle_beta   90.00
_cell.angle_gamma   90.00
#
_symmetry.space_group_name_H-M   'P 1'
#
loop_
_entity.id
_entity.type
_entity.pdbx_description
1 polymer ?
#
loop_
_entity_poly.entity_id
_entity_poly.type
_entity_poly.pdbx_seq_one_letter_code
_entity_poly.pdbx_strand_id
1 'polypeptide(L)'
;MAPKDYYLGFKSVEQKDRGWDEPGTGLFPVLDNVKDCVIYELRKFLTLVYNNNPNILELLWLDADFYLHLSPVGKRLISYRQAFISQKIRASFAGYAYSQIVRLVGH
;
A
#
# COMPACT_ATOMS: atom_id res chain seq x y z
N MET A 1 8.91 -18.89 2.43
CA MET A 1 7.87 -18.71 3.47
C MET A 1 8.44 -17.81 4.56
N ALA A 2 7.65 -16.88 5.12
CA ALA A 2 8.11 -16.02 6.22
C ALA A 2 8.50 -16.87 7.46
N PRO A 3 9.53 -16.51 8.24
CA PRO A 3 9.88 -17.19 9.48
C PRO A 3 8.76 -17.14 10.54
N LYS A 4 8.70 -18.13 11.45
CA LYS A 4 7.67 -18.25 12.52
C LYS A 4 7.50 -16.98 13.35
N ASP A 5 8.58 -16.26 13.64
CA ASP A 5 8.56 -15.03 14.42
C ASP A 5 7.65 -13.94 13.83
N TYR A 6 7.51 -13.91 12.49
CA TYR A 6 6.64 -12.95 11.80
C TYR A 6 5.17 -13.36 11.86
N TYR A 7 4.87 -14.65 11.78
CA TYR A 7 3.50 -15.14 11.91
C TYR A 7 2.97 -15.01 13.34
N LEU A 8 3.84 -15.20 14.34
CA LEU A 8 3.48 -15.12 15.76
C LEU A 8 3.52 -13.68 16.30
N GLY A 9 3.93 -12.70 15.49
CA GLY A 9 3.96 -11.28 15.87
C GLY A 9 5.12 -10.88 16.78
N PHE A 10 6.13 -11.74 16.94
CA PHE A 10 7.37 -11.41 17.66
C PHE A 10 8.28 -10.47 16.84
N LYS A 11 8.12 -10.47 15.52
CA LYS A 11 8.73 -9.51 14.61
C LYS A 11 7.66 -8.98 13.65
N SER A 12 7.61 -7.68 13.44
CA SER A 12 6.78 -7.06 12.41
C SER A 12 7.63 -6.70 11.20
N VAL A 13 7.20 -7.12 10.01
CA VAL A 13 7.57 -6.39 8.79
C VAL A 13 6.44 -5.40 8.56
N GLU A 14 6.73 -4.11 8.58
CA GLU A 14 5.71 -3.11 8.26
C GLU A 14 5.66 -2.79 6.78
N GLN A 15 6.84 -2.65 6.17
CA GLN A 15 7.00 -2.24 4.78
C GLN A 15 8.34 -2.76 4.24
N LYS A 16 8.37 -3.06 2.95
CA LYS A 16 9.59 -3.22 2.16
C LYS A 16 9.54 -2.21 1.02
N ASP A 17 10.56 -1.36 0.89
CA ASP A 17 10.67 -0.33 -0.14
C ASP A 17 12.02 -0.37 -0.88
N ARG A 18 12.90 -1.32 -0.54
CA ARG A 18 14.24 -1.49 -1.11
C ARG A 18 14.57 -2.96 -1.29
N GLY A 19 15.61 -3.25 -2.09
CA GLY A 19 16.09 -4.62 -2.30
C GLY A 19 15.13 -5.43 -3.17
N TRP A 20 14.70 -4.82 -4.27
CA TRP A 20 13.89 -5.46 -5.33
C TRP A 20 14.75 -5.98 -6.49
N ASP A 21 16.07 -5.82 -6.38
CA ASP A 21 17.06 -6.21 -7.39
C ASP A 21 17.32 -7.73 -7.41
N GLU A 22 16.80 -8.46 -6.42
CA GLU A 22 16.86 -9.91 -6.34
C GLU A 22 15.57 -10.53 -6.89
N PRO A 23 15.64 -11.61 -7.70
CA PRO A 23 14.45 -12.35 -8.10
C PRO A 23 13.66 -12.76 -6.87
N GLY A 24 12.35 -12.48 -6.88
CA GLY A 24 11.47 -12.76 -5.76
C GLY A 24 11.31 -14.27 -5.51
N THR A 25 10.32 -14.62 -4.69
CA THR A 25 9.99 -16.02 -4.40
C THR A 25 9.38 -16.79 -5.59
N GLY A 26 9.28 -16.17 -6.77
CA GLY A 26 8.57 -16.68 -7.95
C GLY A 26 7.04 -16.62 -7.85
N LEU A 27 6.49 -16.24 -6.68
CA LEU A 27 5.03 -16.15 -6.46
C LEU A 27 4.40 -14.95 -7.19
N PHE A 28 5.17 -13.87 -7.38
CA PHE A 28 4.74 -12.67 -8.07
C PHE A 28 5.83 -12.21 -9.04
N PRO A 29 5.94 -12.83 -10.23
CA PRO A 29 6.99 -12.51 -11.21
C PRO A 29 7.00 -11.03 -11.63
N VAL A 30 5.85 -10.35 -11.52
CA VAL A 30 5.71 -8.92 -11.82
C VAL A 30 6.53 -8.02 -10.89
N LEU A 31 7.02 -8.55 -9.76
CA LEU A 31 7.84 -7.81 -8.81
C LEU A 31 9.34 -7.97 -9.08
N ASP A 32 9.74 -8.83 -10.02
CA ASP A 32 11.14 -9.06 -10.33
C ASP A 32 11.72 -7.84 -11.08
N ASN A 33 12.87 -7.33 -10.62
CA ASN A 33 13.57 -6.17 -11.19
C ASN A 33 12.78 -4.84 -11.20
N VAL A 34 11.78 -4.69 -10.31
CA VAL A 34 11.03 -3.44 -10.20
C VAL A 34 11.85 -2.42 -9.40
N LYS A 35 12.26 -1.33 -10.07
CA LYS A 35 13.08 -0.27 -9.45
C LYS A 35 12.33 0.55 -8.39
N ASP A 36 11.03 0.72 -8.57
CA ASP A 36 10.18 1.50 -7.66
C ASP A 36 8.97 0.67 -7.24
N CYS A 37 9.09 0.03 -6.07
CA CYS A 37 8.05 -0.81 -5.51
C CYS A 37 8.02 -0.64 -4.00
N VAL A 38 6.82 -0.60 -3.44
CA VAL A 38 6.62 -0.62 -1.99
C VAL A 38 5.58 -1.67 -1.67
N ILE A 39 5.94 -2.60 -0.79
CA ILE A 39 5.01 -3.57 -0.20
C ILE A 39 4.72 -3.14 1.23
N TYR A 40 3.44 -3.06 1.56
CA TYR A 40 2.96 -2.86 2.93
C TYR A 40 2.43 -4.18 3.49
N GLU A 41 2.71 -4.43 4.76
CA GLU A 41 1.99 -5.45 5.50
C GLU A 41 0.53 -5.01 5.74
N LEU A 42 -0.37 -5.98 5.88
CA LEU A 42 -1.81 -5.73 5.91
C LEU A 42 -2.24 -4.77 7.03
N ARG A 43 -1.68 -4.89 8.24
CA ARG A 43 -1.97 -3.96 9.34
C ARG A 43 -1.58 -2.54 8.96
N LYS A 44 -0.38 -2.33 8.42
CA LYS A 44 0.08 -1.00 7.99
C LYS A 44 -0.81 -0.44 6.89
N PHE A 45 -1.17 -1.26 5.90
CA PHE A 45 -2.12 -0.89 4.86
C PHE A 45 -3.46 -0.41 5.45
N LEU A 46 -4.05 -1.19 6.35
CA LEU A 46 -5.31 -0.84 7.02
C LEU A 46 -5.20 0.45 7.83
N THR A 47 -4.09 0.66 8.55
CA THR A 47 -3.85 1.91 9.28
C THR A 47 -3.76 3.12 8.35
N LEU A 48 -3.09 2.99 7.20
CA LEU A 48 -2.97 4.08 6.22
C LEU A 48 -4.32 4.41 5.57
N VAL A 49 -5.07 3.39 5.16
CA VAL A 49 -6.42 3.56 4.59
C VAL A 49 -7.38 4.16 5.62
N TYR A 50 -7.36 3.69 6.87
CA TYR A 50 -8.17 4.25 7.95
C TYR A 50 -7.89 5.74 8.18
N ASN A 51 -6.63 6.15 8.06
CA ASN A 51 -6.23 7.56 8.13
C ASN A 51 -6.45 8.34 6.83
N ASN A 52 -7.11 7.74 5.83
CA ASN A 52 -7.43 8.34 4.54
C ASN A 52 -6.17 8.83 3.80
N ASN A 53 -5.06 8.10 3.90
CA ASN A 53 -3.84 8.40 3.14
C ASN A 53 -4.15 8.35 1.62
N PRO A 54 -3.93 9.42 0.84
CA PRO A 54 -4.37 9.50 -0.55
C PRO A 54 -3.85 8.36 -1.43
N ASN A 55 -2.54 8.06 -1.35
CA ASN A 55 -1.89 7.06 -2.20
C ASN A 55 -2.42 5.65 -1.98
N ILE A 56 -2.79 5.34 -0.73
CA ILE A 56 -3.28 4.00 -0.40
C ILE A 56 -4.79 3.91 -0.61
N LEU A 57 -5.51 4.99 -0.33
CA LEU A 57 -6.96 5.03 -0.50
C LEU A 57 -7.33 4.86 -1.98
N GLU A 58 -6.59 5.50 -2.89
CA GLU A 58 -6.79 5.38 -4.35
C GLU A 58 -6.75 3.92 -4.85
N LEU A 59 -5.92 3.07 -4.24
CA LEU A 59 -5.80 1.64 -4.59
C LEU A 59 -7.11 0.86 -4.42
N LEU A 60 -8.08 1.35 -3.63
CA LEU A 60 -9.39 0.69 -3.46
C LEU A 60 -10.43 1.06 -4.53
N TRP A 61 -10.10 2.00 -5.42
CA TRP A 61 -10.97 2.50 -6.50
C TRP A 61 -10.38 2.33 -7.90
N LEU A 62 -9.32 1.55 -8.06
CA LEU A 62 -8.80 1.22 -9.39
C LEU A 62 -9.82 0.39 -10.18
N ASP A 63 -9.81 0.54 -11.50
CA ASP A 63 -10.54 -0.37 -12.39
C ASP A 63 -9.96 -1.79 -12.30
N ALA A 64 -10.80 -2.79 -12.56
CA ALA A 64 -10.45 -4.20 -12.40
C ALA A 64 -9.16 -4.59 -13.17
N ASP A 65 -8.97 -4.00 -14.35
CA ASP A 65 -7.85 -4.27 -15.25
C ASP A 65 -6.50 -3.70 -14.75
N PHE A 66 -6.52 -2.74 -13.81
CA PHE A 66 -5.31 -2.19 -13.21
C PHE A 66 -4.80 -3.00 -12.01
N TYR A 67 -5.59 -3.97 -11.51
CA TYR A 67 -5.10 -4.90 -10.51
C TYR A 67 -4.34 -6.05 -11.15
N LEU A 68 -3.00 -5.94 -11.15
CA LEU A 68 -2.11 -7.01 -11.62
C LEU A 68 -2.33 -8.35 -10.90
N HIS A 69 -2.68 -8.28 -9.61
CA HIS A 69 -3.08 -9.44 -8.83
C HIS A 69 -4.13 -9.03 -7.79
N LEU A 70 -5.23 -9.79 -7.69
CA LEU A 70 -6.29 -9.53 -6.74
C LEU A 70 -6.72 -10.80 -5.99
N SER A 71 -6.26 -10.92 -4.75
CA SER A 71 -6.59 -12.04 -3.86
C SER A 71 -8.04 -11.97 -3.33
N PRO A 72 -8.60 -13.08 -2.80
CA PRO A 72 -9.92 -13.04 -2.16
C PRO A 72 -10.02 -12.02 -1.01
N VAL A 73 -8.94 -11.84 -0.25
CA VAL A 73 -8.86 -10.82 0.82
C VAL A 73 -8.90 -9.42 0.22
N GLY A 74 -8.16 -9.17 -0.87
CA GLY A 74 -8.19 -7.90 -1.60
C GLY A 74 -9.58 -7.55 -2.12
N LYS A 75 -10.29 -8.51 -2.72
CA LYS A 75 -11.69 -8.34 -3.17
C LYS A 75 -12.60 -7.93 -2.01
N ARG A 76 -12.44 -8.57 -0.85
CA ARG A 76 -13.20 -8.23 0.36
C ARG A 76 -12.89 -6.80 0.83
N LEU A 77 -11.62 -6.38 0.84
CA LEU A 77 -11.25 -5.00 1.19
C LEU A 77 -11.92 -3.98 0.25
N ILE A 78 -11.89 -4.21 -1.06
CA ILE A 78 -12.54 -3.34 -2.06
C ILE A 78 -14.06 -3.28 -1.83
N SER A 79 -14.70 -4.41 -1.46
CA SER A 79 -16.14 -4.40 -1.15
C SER A 79 -16.50 -3.50 0.04
N TYR A 80 -15.57 -3.26 0.96
CA TYR A 80 -15.72 -2.35 2.11
C TYR A 80 -15.17 -0.95 1.87
N ARG A 81 -14.74 -0.59 0.65
CA ARG A 81 -14.03 0.67 0.37
C ARG A 81 -14.73 1.92 0.92
N GLN A 82 -16.05 1.98 0.83
CA GLN A 82 -16.86 3.10 1.33
C GLN A 82 -16.76 3.30 2.85
N ALA A 83 -16.52 2.23 3.62
CA ALA A 83 -16.41 2.30 5.07
C ALA A 83 -15.10 2.96 5.55
N PHE A 84 -14.09 3.09 4.68
CA PHE A 84 -12.82 3.72 5.02
C PHE A 84 -12.82 5.25 4.84
N ILE A 85 -13.78 5.80 4.09
CA ILE A 85 -13.87 7.24 3.87
C ILE A 85 -14.38 7.93 5.14
N SER A 86 -13.67 8.99 5.55
CA SER A 86 -14.08 9.84 6.66
C SER A 86 -13.84 11.31 6.33
N GLN A 87 -14.35 12.22 7.16
CA GLN A 87 -14.09 13.67 7.01
C GLN A 87 -12.59 14.03 7.05
N LYS A 88 -11.72 13.12 7.51
CA LYS A 88 -10.26 13.26 7.45
C LYS A 88 -9.73 13.34 6.02
N ILE A 89 -10.48 12.86 5.03
CA ILE A 89 -10.09 12.88 3.62
C ILE A 89 -9.75 14.29 3.13
N ARG A 90 -10.50 15.30 3.59
CA ARG A 90 -10.27 16.71 3.21
C ARG A 90 -8.87 17.18 3.63
N ALA A 91 -8.49 16.92 4.88
CA ALA A 91 -7.23 17.36 5.44
C ALA A 91 -6.04 16.55 4.88
N SER A 92 -6.21 15.24 4.74
CA SER A 92 -5.17 14.34 4.22
C SER A 92 -4.84 14.60 2.75
N PHE A 93 -5.84 14.79 1.88
CA PHE A 93 -5.62 15.09 0.46
C PHE A 93 -5.04 16.49 0.27
N ALA A 94 -5.60 17.51 0.93
CA ALA A 94 -5.07 18.87 0.82
C ALA A 94 -3.64 19.00 1.37
N GLY A 95 -3.38 18.40 2.54
CA GLY A 95 -2.06 18.40 3.16
C GLY A 95 -1.03 17.64 2.32
N TYR A 96 -1.42 16.50 1.75
CA TYR A 96 -0.56 15.75 0.84
C TYR A 96 -0.22 16.57 -0.41
N ALA A 97 -1.21 17.12 -1.12
CA ALA A 97 -1.00 17.95 -2.31
C ALA A 97 -0.07 19.15 -2.02
N TYR A 98 -0.30 19.84 -0.90
CA TYR A 98 0.57 20.93 -0.47
C TYR A 98 2.00 20.46 -0.21
N SER A 99 2.19 19.34 0.50
CA SER A 99 3.52 18.79 0.77
C SER A 99 4.28 18.39 -0.51
N GLN A 100 3.56 17.91 -1.54
CA GLN A 100 4.15 17.57 -2.83
C GLN A 100 4.59 18.83 -3.58
N ILE A 101 3.77 19.89 -3.59
CA ILE A 101 4.13 21.18 -4.20
C ILE A 101 5.36 21.79 -3.52
N VAL A 102 5.39 21.82 -2.19
CA VAL A 102 6.54 22.38 -1.45
C VAL A 102 7.82 21.62 -1.76
N ARG A 103 7.77 20.28 -1.90
CA ARG A 103 8.95 19.49 -2.31
C ARG A 103 9.41 19.83 -3.73
N LEU A 104 8.50 20.07 -4.66
CA LEU A 104 8.84 20.44 -6.04
C LEU A 104 9.47 21.83 -6.14
N VAL A 105 9.04 22.77 -5.29
CA VAL A 105 9.49 24.18 -5.30
C VAL A 105 10.75 24.40 -4.44
N GLY A 106 11.00 23.56 -3.44
CA GLY A 106 12.18 23.64 -2.57
C GLY A 106 13.47 23.05 -3.17
N HIS A 107 13.43 22.63 -4.44
CA HIS A 107 14.56 22.20 -5.25
C HIS A 107 14.83 23.22 -6.36
#